data_AF-A0A8C9C7Y7-F1
#
_entry.id   AF-A0A8C9C7Y7-F1
#
_cell.length_a   1.000
_cell.length_b   1.000
_cell.length_c   1.000
_cell.angle_alpha   90.00
_cell.angle_beta   90.00
_cell.angle_gamma   90.00
#
_symmetry.space_group_name_H-M   'P 1'
#
loop_
_entity.id
_entity.type
_entity.pdbx_description
1 polymer ?
#
loop_
_entity_poly.entity_id
_entity_poly.type
_entity_poly.pdbx_seq_one_letter_code
_entity_poly.pdbx_strand_id
1 'polypeptide(L)'
;MRRQKNTQQMKEQDKNPPDLTNEEEIGNLPEKEFRIMIVRMIRNLGSRMDKMQETVNKDLQELKMKQATMNNAINEIKSTLDRINSRITEAEERISDLEDKVVEITTAEQNKEKRMKRSEDSLRELWDNMKRTNIRIIGVPEEEEKKKGTEKIFEEIIVENFPNMGKEIVNQVQEAQRVPYRINPRKNTPRHILIKLSKIKYKESILKAAREKQQITHKGIPIRLTADLSAETLQARREWQDILKVMKEKNLQPRLLYPARISFRFDGEIKTFTDKQKLREFSTTKPALQQMLKELL
;
A
#
# COMPACT_ATOMS: atom_id res chain seq x y z
N MET A 1 -43.40 8.12 -8.50
CA MET A 1 -44.25 9.07 -9.27
C MET A 1 -45.58 8.40 -9.58
N ARG A 2 -46.65 8.93 -8.99
CA ARG A 2 -48.04 8.57 -9.28
C ARG A 2 -48.40 8.95 -10.72
N ARG A 3 -49.09 8.07 -11.44
CA ARG A 3 -50.05 8.47 -12.47
C ARG A 3 -51.37 7.75 -12.21
N GLN A 4 -52.24 8.46 -11.51
CA GLN A 4 -53.69 8.31 -11.58
C GLN A 4 -54.21 8.83 -12.92
N LYS A 5 -55.46 8.44 -13.23
CA LYS A 5 -56.38 8.88 -14.29
C LYS A 5 -56.23 8.10 -15.61
N ASN A 6 -57.26 7.51 -16.19
CA ASN A 6 -58.66 7.93 -16.23
C ASN A 6 -59.63 6.74 -16.14
N THR A 7 -60.52 6.81 -15.15
CA THR A 7 -61.84 6.19 -15.16
C THR A 7 -62.74 7.13 -15.96
N GLN A 8 -63.16 6.79 -17.17
CA GLN A 8 -64.34 7.41 -17.79
C GLN A 8 -64.89 6.57 -18.94
N GLN A 9 -66.06 6.00 -18.65
CA GLN A 9 -67.21 5.88 -19.56
C GLN A 9 -67.03 5.06 -20.83
N MET A 10 -67.43 3.78 -20.75
CA MET A 10 -68.46 3.25 -21.64
C MET A 10 -69.46 2.47 -20.79
N LYS A 11 -70.43 3.19 -20.21
CA LYS A 11 -71.74 2.60 -19.91
C LYS A 11 -72.47 2.51 -21.24
N GLU A 12 -72.11 1.53 -22.07
CA GLU A 12 -73.00 1.14 -23.15
C GLU A 12 -74.08 0.25 -22.55
N GLN A 13 -75.31 0.73 -22.72
CA GLN A 13 -76.54 0.13 -22.26
C GLN A 13 -76.73 -1.21 -22.97
N ASP A 14 -76.36 -2.31 -22.30
CA ASP A 14 -76.98 -3.60 -22.61
C ASP A 14 -78.36 -3.59 -21.96
N LYS A 15 -79.31 -2.93 -22.65
CA LYS A 15 -80.73 -3.14 -22.39
C LYS A 15 -81.04 -4.57 -22.82
N ASN A 16 -80.93 -5.51 -21.89
CA ASN A 16 -81.69 -6.75 -22.03
C ASN A 16 -83.16 -6.36 -22.29
N PRO A 17 -83.81 -6.89 -23.34
CA PRO A 17 -85.25 -6.74 -23.46
C PRO A 17 -85.88 -7.30 -22.18
N PRO A 18 -86.95 -6.68 -21.65
CA PRO A 18 -87.65 -7.24 -20.50
C PRO A 18 -88.08 -8.67 -20.85
N ASP A 19 -87.85 -9.59 -19.93
CA ASP A 19 -88.39 -10.94 -20.00
C ASP A 19 -89.91 -10.82 -19.95
N LEU A 20 -90.54 -10.90 -21.11
CA LEU A 20 -91.98 -10.80 -21.28
C LEU A 20 -92.42 -12.05 -22.02
N THR A 21 -92.67 -13.10 -21.26
CA THR A 21 -93.76 -14.06 -21.50
C THR A 21 -93.84 -14.98 -20.29
N ASN A 22 -94.88 -14.80 -19.46
CA ASN A 22 -95.28 -15.82 -18.48
C ASN A 22 -95.61 -17.10 -19.26
N GLU A 23 -95.05 -18.25 -18.87
CA GLU A 23 -95.25 -19.53 -19.56
C GLU A 23 -96.75 -19.91 -19.70
N GLU A 24 -97.62 -19.41 -18.81
CA GLU A 24 -99.08 -19.63 -18.84
C GLU A 24 -99.82 -18.93 -20.00
N GLU A 25 -99.29 -17.84 -20.57
CA GLU A 25 -99.94 -17.15 -21.71
C GLU A 25 -99.60 -17.76 -23.08
N ILE A 26 -98.56 -18.61 -23.15
CA ILE A 26 -98.07 -19.19 -24.41
C ILE A 26 -98.99 -20.31 -24.92
N GLY A 27 -99.65 -21.04 -24.01
CA GLY A 27 -100.50 -22.19 -24.33
C GLY A 27 -101.83 -21.86 -25.03
N ASN A 28 -102.29 -20.59 -24.98
CA ASN A 28 -103.59 -20.15 -25.51
C ASN A 28 -103.49 -19.31 -26.80
N LEU A 29 -102.29 -19.15 -27.36
CA LEU A 29 -102.07 -18.40 -28.61
C LEU A 29 -102.53 -19.20 -29.84
N PRO A 30 -103.21 -18.58 -30.83
CA PRO A 30 -103.49 -19.22 -32.11
C PRO A 30 -102.20 -19.72 -32.76
N GLU A 31 -102.20 -20.93 -33.32
CA GLU A 31 -101.00 -21.61 -33.85
C GLU A 31 -100.17 -20.73 -34.81
N LYS A 32 -100.84 -19.89 -35.59
CA LYS A 32 -100.21 -18.93 -36.50
C LYS A 32 -99.39 -17.86 -35.76
N GLU A 33 -99.89 -17.35 -34.63
CA GLU A 33 -99.20 -16.36 -33.80
C GLU A 33 -98.03 -16.97 -33.05
N PHE A 34 -98.19 -18.19 -32.52
CA PHE A 34 -97.09 -18.95 -31.92
C PHE A 34 -95.95 -19.22 -32.92
N ARG A 35 -96.28 -19.66 -34.15
CA ARG A 35 -95.29 -19.86 -35.23
C ARG A 35 -94.55 -18.56 -35.60
N ILE A 36 -95.25 -17.42 -35.67
CA ILE A 36 -94.63 -16.11 -35.94
C ILE A 36 -93.70 -15.71 -34.79
N MET A 37 -94.10 -15.93 -33.54
CA MET A 37 -93.29 -15.64 -32.36
C MET A 37 -91.99 -16.45 -32.34
N ILE A 38 -92.05 -17.75 -32.63
CA ILE A 38 -90.88 -18.63 -32.74
C ILE A 38 -89.94 -18.18 -33.86
N VAL A 39 -90.45 -17.85 -35.04
CA VAL A 39 -89.63 -17.34 -36.15
C VAL A 39 -88.93 -16.03 -35.77
N ARG A 40 -89.61 -15.15 -35.02
CA ARG A 40 -89.02 -13.90 -34.52
C ARG A 40 -87.90 -14.15 -33.50
N MET A 41 -88.09 -15.09 -32.57
CA MET A 41 -87.06 -15.49 -31.59
C MET A 41 -85.85 -16.12 -32.27
N ILE A 42 -86.05 -17.03 -33.21
CA ILE A 42 -84.97 -17.65 -34.01
C ILE A 42 -84.20 -16.58 -34.78
N ARG A 43 -84.89 -15.63 -35.43
CA ARG A 43 -84.25 -14.52 -36.15
C ARG A 43 -83.46 -13.60 -35.21
N ASN A 44 -83.98 -13.32 -34.01
CA ASN A 44 -83.28 -12.53 -33.00
C ASN A 44 -81.99 -13.25 -32.54
N LEU A 45 -82.10 -14.54 -32.20
CA LEU A 45 -80.94 -15.39 -31.85
C LEU A 45 -79.91 -15.44 -32.97
N GLY A 46 -80.33 -15.61 -34.23
CA GLY A 46 -79.45 -15.53 -35.40
C GLY A 46 -78.70 -14.21 -35.46
N SER A 47 -79.40 -13.09 -35.35
CA SER A 47 -78.76 -11.76 -35.34
C SER A 47 -77.81 -11.53 -34.15
N ARG A 48 -78.09 -12.13 -32.98
CA ARG A 48 -77.20 -12.09 -31.81
C ARG A 48 -75.97 -12.97 -32.04
N MET A 49 -76.14 -14.15 -32.63
CA MET A 49 -75.03 -15.04 -32.99
C MET A 49 -74.12 -14.42 -34.05
N ASP A 50 -74.68 -13.76 -35.07
CA ASP A 50 -73.89 -13.07 -36.09
C ASP A 50 -73.06 -11.92 -35.49
N LYS A 51 -73.67 -11.10 -34.62
CA LYS A 51 -72.96 -10.05 -33.87
C LYS A 51 -71.86 -10.64 -32.98
N MET A 52 -72.16 -11.74 -32.28
CA MET A 52 -71.18 -12.41 -31.42
C MET A 52 -70.01 -12.98 -32.25
N GLN A 53 -70.29 -13.58 -33.40
CA GLN A 53 -69.28 -14.09 -34.33
C GLN A 53 -68.39 -12.96 -34.87
N GLU A 54 -68.99 -11.80 -35.19
CA GLU A 54 -68.25 -10.63 -35.65
C GLU A 54 -67.31 -10.07 -34.55
N THR A 55 -67.79 -9.97 -33.31
CA THR A 55 -66.97 -9.55 -32.15
C THR A 55 -65.83 -10.53 -31.90
N VAL A 56 -66.13 -11.84 -31.84
CA VAL A 56 -65.11 -12.89 -31.65
C VAL A 56 -64.05 -12.86 -32.75
N ASN A 57 -64.45 -12.64 -34.00
CA ASN A 57 -63.51 -12.53 -35.11
C ASN A 57 -62.62 -11.30 -34.99
N LYS A 58 -63.17 -10.14 -34.58
CA LYS A 58 -62.40 -8.92 -34.32
C LYS A 58 -61.38 -9.13 -33.21
N ASP A 59 -61.81 -9.70 -32.08
CA ASP A 59 -60.94 -9.98 -30.94
C ASP A 59 -59.82 -10.99 -31.30
N LEU A 60 -60.15 -12.02 -32.09
CA LEU A 60 -59.17 -13.00 -32.56
C LEU A 60 -58.11 -12.37 -33.47
N GLN A 61 -58.51 -11.44 -34.35
CA GLN A 61 -57.56 -10.71 -35.19
C GLN A 61 -56.66 -9.79 -34.35
N GLU A 62 -57.22 -9.09 -33.37
CA GLU A 62 -56.44 -8.24 -32.47
C GLU A 62 -55.43 -9.07 -31.65
N LEU A 63 -55.85 -10.24 -31.14
CA LEU A 63 -54.96 -11.18 -30.44
C LEU A 63 -53.82 -11.70 -31.34
N LYS A 64 -54.12 -12.03 -32.60
CA LYS A 64 -53.08 -12.45 -33.57
C LYS A 64 -52.07 -11.34 -33.83
N MET A 65 -52.53 -10.11 -34.00
CA MET A 65 -51.64 -8.94 -34.18
C MET A 65 -50.77 -8.71 -32.94
N LYS A 66 -51.35 -8.77 -31.73
CA LYS A 66 -50.60 -8.68 -30.47
C LYS A 66 -49.58 -9.81 -30.35
N GLN A 67 -49.94 -11.05 -30.69
CA GLN A 67 -49.03 -12.19 -30.68
C GLN A 67 -47.85 -12.00 -31.65
N ALA A 68 -48.09 -11.47 -32.86
CA ALA A 68 -47.03 -11.17 -33.81
C ALA A 68 -46.07 -10.09 -33.28
N THR A 69 -46.61 -9.00 -32.70
CA THR A 69 -45.77 -7.96 -32.09
C THR A 69 -44.93 -8.50 -30.92
N MET A 70 -45.50 -9.39 -30.11
CA MET A 70 -44.80 -10.03 -29.00
C MET A 70 -43.66 -10.93 -29.49
N ASN A 71 -43.90 -11.74 -30.53
CA ASN A 71 -42.88 -12.61 -31.10
C ASN A 71 -41.69 -11.82 -31.68
N ASN A 72 -41.97 -10.68 -32.33
CA ASN A 72 -40.92 -9.80 -32.83
C ASN A 72 -40.07 -9.23 -31.67
N ALA A 73 -40.72 -8.74 -30.62
CA ALA A 73 -40.01 -8.23 -29.43
C ALA A 73 -39.17 -9.31 -28.74
N ILE A 74 -39.67 -10.55 -28.65
CA ILE A 74 -38.92 -11.70 -28.09
C ILE A 74 -37.68 -12.00 -28.95
N ASN A 75 -37.79 -11.97 -30.27
CA ASN A 75 -36.67 -12.21 -31.17
C ASN A 75 -35.61 -11.11 -31.07
N GLU A 76 -36.02 -9.85 -30.96
CA GLU A 76 -35.10 -8.74 -30.70
C GLU A 76 -34.36 -8.94 -29.37
N ILE A 77 -35.08 -9.25 -28.28
CA ILE A 77 -34.49 -9.53 -26.97
C ILE A 77 -33.48 -10.68 -27.08
N LYS A 78 -33.84 -11.79 -27.73
CA LYS A 78 -32.95 -12.94 -27.93
C LYS A 78 -31.66 -12.54 -28.64
N SER A 79 -31.76 -11.77 -29.73
CA SER A 79 -30.58 -11.29 -30.47
C SER A 79 -29.69 -10.39 -29.64
N THR A 80 -30.28 -9.54 -28.78
CA THR A 80 -29.51 -8.68 -27.87
C THR A 80 -28.82 -9.48 -26.77
N LEU A 81 -29.47 -10.55 -26.27
CA LEU A 81 -28.92 -11.45 -25.27
C LEU A 81 -27.73 -12.23 -25.82
N ASP A 82 -27.83 -12.76 -27.04
CA ASP A 82 -26.73 -13.46 -27.70
C ASP A 82 -25.51 -12.54 -27.89
N ARG A 83 -25.74 -11.27 -28.28
CA ARG A 83 -24.69 -10.26 -28.38
C ARG A 83 -24.08 -9.87 -27.03
N ILE A 84 -24.86 -9.86 -25.96
CA ILE A 84 -24.34 -9.60 -24.61
C ILE A 84 -23.48 -10.78 -24.15
N ASN A 85 -23.94 -12.01 -24.36
CA ASN A 85 -23.20 -13.21 -23.98
C ASN A 85 -21.83 -13.28 -24.66
N SER A 86 -21.73 -13.00 -25.97
CA SER A 86 -20.43 -13.01 -26.65
C SER A 86 -19.47 -11.95 -26.08
N ARG A 87 -19.98 -10.76 -25.75
CA ARG A 87 -19.18 -9.70 -25.09
C ARG A 87 -18.76 -10.07 -23.67
N ILE A 88 -19.58 -10.82 -22.95
CA ILE A 88 -19.24 -11.31 -21.59
C ILE A 88 -18.11 -12.32 -21.69
N THR A 89 -18.20 -13.30 -22.58
CA THR A 89 -17.13 -14.30 -22.79
C THR A 89 -15.81 -13.63 -23.19
N GLU A 90 -15.84 -12.65 -24.11
CA GLU A 90 -14.65 -11.89 -24.47
C GLU A 90 -14.07 -11.11 -23.27
N ALA A 91 -14.93 -10.53 -22.44
CA ALA A 91 -14.49 -9.82 -21.24
C ALA A 91 -13.89 -10.77 -20.20
N GLU A 92 -14.44 -11.97 -20.02
CA GLU A 92 -13.94 -13.01 -19.11
C GLU A 92 -12.55 -13.49 -19.52
N GLU A 93 -12.34 -13.78 -20.81
CA GLU A 93 -11.02 -14.16 -21.35
C GLU A 93 -9.99 -13.03 -21.12
N ARG A 94 -10.37 -11.78 -21.42
CA ARG A 94 -9.50 -10.62 -21.17
C ARG A 94 -9.19 -10.41 -19.69
N ILE A 95 -10.12 -10.70 -18.78
CA ILE A 95 -9.90 -10.62 -17.34
C ILE A 95 -8.91 -11.71 -16.93
N SER A 96 -9.06 -12.95 -17.39
CA SER A 96 -8.13 -14.05 -17.13
C SER A 96 -6.71 -13.70 -17.57
N ASP A 97 -6.54 -13.18 -18.80
CA ASP A 97 -5.24 -12.74 -19.32
C ASP A 97 -4.60 -11.63 -18.47
N LEU A 98 -5.42 -10.75 -17.91
CA LEU A 98 -4.94 -9.67 -17.05
C LEU A 98 -4.58 -10.16 -15.65
N GLU A 99 -5.33 -11.11 -15.10
CA GLU A 99 -5.01 -11.76 -13.82
C GLU A 99 -3.65 -12.45 -13.86
N ASP A 100 -3.38 -13.21 -14.92
CA ASP A 100 -2.08 -13.85 -15.13
C ASP A 100 -0.94 -12.81 -15.22
N LYS A 101 -1.13 -11.73 -16.00
CA LYS A 101 -0.16 -10.64 -16.10
C LYS A 101 0.09 -9.95 -14.76
N VAL A 102 -0.93 -9.76 -13.93
CA VAL A 102 -0.79 -9.15 -12.61
C VAL A 102 0.07 -10.02 -11.69
N VAL A 103 -0.08 -11.35 -11.75
CA VAL A 103 0.76 -12.28 -11.00
C VAL A 103 2.22 -12.21 -11.46
N GLU A 104 2.47 -12.20 -12.77
CA GLU A 104 3.81 -12.06 -13.34
C GLU A 104 4.47 -10.73 -12.93
N ILE A 105 3.74 -9.61 -13.02
CA ILE A 105 4.24 -8.29 -12.62
C ILE A 105 4.56 -8.27 -11.13
N THR A 106 3.70 -8.82 -10.28
CA THR A 106 3.89 -8.84 -8.83
C THR A 106 5.15 -9.63 -8.45
N THR A 107 5.36 -10.81 -9.06
CA THR A 107 6.55 -11.63 -8.80
C THR A 107 7.82 -10.96 -9.33
N ALA A 108 7.77 -10.31 -10.49
CA ALA A 108 8.88 -9.53 -11.03
C ALA A 108 9.24 -8.35 -10.13
N GLU A 109 8.25 -7.65 -9.58
CA GLU A 109 8.45 -6.51 -8.69
C GLU A 109 9.07 -6.93 -7.35
N GLN A 110 8.58 -8.00 -6.74
CA GLN A 110 9.20 -8.59 -5.55
C GLN A 110 10.66 -8.98 -5.79
N ASN A 111 10.99 -9.50 -6.97
CA ASN A 111 12.35 -9.84 -7.34
C ASN A 111 13.23 -8.60 -7.55
N LYS A 112 12.70 -7.54 -8.17
CA LYS A 112 13.40 -6.26 -8.30
C LYS A 112 13.66 -5.61 -6.95
N GLU A 113 12.68 -5.62 -6.05
CA GLU A 113 12.82 -5.10 -4.68
C GLU A 113 13.92 -5.84 -3.91
N LYS A 114 13.92 -7.19 -3.96
CA LYS A 114 15.00 -8.00 -3.35
C LYS A 114 16.37 -7.66 -3.93
N ARG A 115 16.48 -7.43 -5.25
CA ARG A 115 17.74 -7.02 -5.89
C ARG A 115 18.17 -5.63 -5.45
N MET A 116 17.25 -4.67 -5.40
CA MET A 116 17.50 -3.30 -4.99
C MET A 116 18.00 -3.26 -3.54
N LYS A 117 17.33 -3.97 -2.63
CA LYS A 117 17.75 -4.10 -1.23
C LYS A 117 19.17 -4.66 -1.09
N ARG A 118 19.51 -5.72 -1.85
CA ARG A 118 20.87 -6.27 -1.88
C ARG A 118 21.89 -5.25 -2.40
N SER A 119 21.54 -4.48 -3.43
CA SER A 119 22.40 -3.43 -3.97
C SER A 119 22.62 -2.29 -2.97
N GLU A 120 21.58 -1.86 -2.25
CA GLU A 120 21.69 -0.85 -1.19
C GLU A 120 22.57 -1.34 -0.04
N ASP A 121 22.35 -2.58 0.43
CA ASP A 121 23.18 -3.20 1.46
C ASP A 121 24.65 -3.30 1.00
N SER A 122 24.89 -3.67 -0.27
CA SER A 122 26.24 -3.73 -0.86
C SER A 122 26.90 -2.35 -0.92
N LEU A 123 26.16 -1.31 -1.32
CA LEU A 123 26.66 0.07 -1.36
C LEU A 123 26.99 0.57 0.03
N ARG A 124 26.14 0.28 1.02
CA ARG A 124 26.41 0.60 2.43
C ARG A 124 27.71 -0.05 2.90
N GLU A 125 27.90 -1.33 2.63
CA GLU A 125 29.11 -2.06 3.00
C GLU A 125 30.36 -1.51 2.31
N LEU A 126 30.29 -1.19 1.01
CA LEU A 126 31.40 -0.58 0.27
C LEU A 126 31.77 0.79 0.85
N TRP A 127 30.78 1.65 1.09
CA TRP A 127 31.00 2.98 1.68
C TRP A 127 31.60 2.88 3.08
N ASP A 128 31.06 2.01 3.92
CA ASP A 128 31.58 1.78 5.25
C ASP A 128 33.02 1.23 5.18
N ASN A 129 33.31 0.29 4.28
CA ASN A 129 34.67 -0.23 4.04
C ASN A 129 35.64 0.86 3.61
N MET A 130 35.25 1.75 2.69
CA MET A 130 36.06 2.90 2.28
C MET A 130 36.31 3.88 3.43
N LYS A 131 35.31 4.08 4.31
CA LYS A 131 35.38 4.96 5.48
C LYS A 131 35.98 4.27 6.71
N ARG A 132 36.29 2.98 6.61
CA ARG A 132 36.66 2.14 7.75
C ARG A 132 37.94 2.61 8.42
N THR A 133 38.87 3.23 7.70
CA THR A 133 40.09 3.79 8.27
C THR A 133 40.03 5.30 8.56
N ASN A 134 38.88 5.92 8.30
CA ASN A 134 38.71 7.37 8.46
C ASN A 134 38.31 7.76 9.90
N ILE A 135 38.87 8.87 10.38
CA ILE A 135 38.49 9.58 11.60
C ILE A 135 37.97 10.96 11.21
N ARG A 136 36.92 11.41 11.90
CA ARG A 136 36.34 12.74 11.76
C ARG A 136 36.63 13.58 13.00
N ILE A 137 37.21 14.75 12.80
CA ILE A 137 37.51 15.74 13.84
C ILE A 137 36.52 16.89 13.72
N ILE A 138 35.91 17.27 14.84
CA ILE A 138 34.89 18.30 14.91
C ILE A 138 35.32 19.37 15.91
N GLY A 139 35.19 20.64 15.55
CA GLY A 139 35.44 21.78 16.44
C GLY A 139 36.77 22.50 16.20
N VAL A 140 37.56 22.11 15.19
CA VAL A 140 38.81 22.81 14.86
C VAL A 140 38.50 24.10 14.09
N PRO A 141 39.04 25.27 14.46
CA PRO A 141 38.86 26.54 13.72
C PRO A 141 39.32 26.47 12.25
N GLU A 142 38.71 27.26 11.35
CA GLU A 142 38.99 27.19 9.89
C GLU A 142 40.30 27.84 9.44
N GLU A 143 40.90 28.72 10.25
CA GLU A 143 42.07 29.51 9.84
C GLU A 143 43.43 28.82 10.08
N GLU A 144 43.45 27.74 10.86
CA GLU A 144 44.70 27.09 11.24
C GLU A 144 45.36 26.32 10.09
N GLU A 145 44.56 25.83 9.14
CA GLU A 145 45.04 24.97 8.05
C GLU A 145 45.86 25.72 7.02
N LYS A 146 45.52 26.98 6.77
CA LYS A 146 46.25 27.83 5.81
C LYS A 146 47.73 28.01 6.22
N LYS A 147 48.05 27.81 7.51
CA LYS A 147 49.40 28.00 8.05
C LYS A 147 50.23 26.71 8.06
N LYS A 148 49.59 25.56 8.33
CA LYS A 148 50.31 24.31 8.69
C LYS A 148 49.82 23.05 7.98
N GLY A 149 48.69 23.09 7.29
CA GLY A 149 48.03 21.91 6.74
C GLY A 149 47.24 21.11 7.79
N THR A 150 46.27 20.32 7.30
CA THR A 150 45.38 19.45 8.09
C THR A 150 46.13 18.31 8.80
N GLU A 151 47.21 17.81 8.20
CA GLU A 151 48.05 16.75 8.78
C GLU A 151 48.70 17.22 10.06
N LYS A 152 49.40 18.38 10.04
CA LYS A 152 50.05 18.93 11.24
C LYS A 152 49.07 19.22 12.38
N ILE A 153 47.84 19.64 12.06
CA ILE A 153 46.80 19.80 13.09
C ILE A 153 46.51 18.47 13.77
N PHE A 154 46.40 17.38 13.00
CA PHE A 154 46.21 16.06 13.57
C PHE A 154 47.42 15.63 14.41
N GLU A 155 48.65 15.90 13.97
CA GLU A 155 49.87 15.65 14.76
C GLU A 155 49.83 16.37 16.12
N GLU A 156 49.52 17.67 16.11
CA GLU A 156 49.38 18.51 17.32
C GLU A 156 48.33 17.90 18.27
N ILE A 157 47.17 17.49 17.75
CA ILE A 157 46.11 16.84 18.54
C ILE A 157 46.59 15.54 19.16
N ILE A 158 47.29 14.68 18.40
CA ILE A 158 47.76 13.39 18.92
C ILE A 158 48.85 13.60 19.98
N VAL A 159 49.79 14.53 19.79
CA VAL A 159 50.84 14.81 20.77
C VAL A 159 50.26 15.42 22.05
N GLU A 160 49.33 16.37 21.92
CA GLU A 160 48.66 17.01 23.06
C GLU A 160 47.83 16.00 23.86
N ASN A 161 47.16 15.05 23.19
CA ASN A 161 46.19 14.17 23.86
C ASN A 161 46.68 12.77 24.18
N PHE A 162 47.55 12.22 23.35
CA PHE A 162 47.99 10.83 23.36
C PHE A 162 49.52 10.74 23.18
N PRO A 163 50.32 11.28 24.13
CA PRO A 163 51.78 11.40 23.97
C PRO A 163 52.46 10.06 23.72
N ASN A 164 51.92 8.97 24.28
CA ASN A 164 52.46 7.61 24.14
C ASN A 164 52.26 7.00 22.73
N MET A 165 51.46 7.63 21.86
CA MET A 165 51.11 7.09 20.54
C MET A 165 51.62 7.94 19.36
N GLY A 166 52.15 9.14 19.64
CA GLY A 166 52.34 10.20 18.64
C GLY A 166 53.15 9.83 17.41
N LYS A 167 54.38 9.34 17.56
CA LYS A 167 55.30 9.17 16.43
C LYS A 167 54.90 8.05 15.46
N GLU A 168 54.32 6.96 15.96
CA GLU A 168 53.95 5.83 15.10
C GLU A 168 52.70 6.15 14.28
N ILE A 169 51.72 6.83 14.88
CA ILE A 169 50.42 7.09 14.25
C ILE A 169 50.49 8.18 13.19
N VAL A 170 51.28 9.22 13.44
CA VAL A 170 51.42 10.37 12.55
C VAL A 170 51.91 9.93 11.16
N ASN A 171 52.88 9.02 11.10
CA ASN A 171 53.42 8.48 9.85
C ASN A 171 52.43 7.59 9.07
N GLN A 172 51.25 7.31 9.62
CA GLN A 172 50.25 6.41 9.04
C GLN A 172 49.06 7.17 8.42
N VAL A 173 49.12 8.51 8.40
CA VAL A 173 48.14 9.33 7.71
C VAL A 173 48.37 9.21 6.19
N GLN A 174 47.32 8.85 5.47
CA GLN A 174 47.32 8.80 4.00
C GLN A 174 46.75 10.07 3.38
N GLU A 175 45.76 10.65 4.03
CA GLU A 175 45.05 11.82 3.54
C GLU A 175 44.43 12.57 4.71
N ALA A 176 44.50 13.90 4.67
CA ALA A 176 43.86 14.76 5.64
C ALA A 176 43.21 15.95 4.94
N GLN A 177 41.91 16.14 5.08
CA GLN A 177 41.21 17.22 4.39
C GLN A 177 39.98 17.74 5.15
N ARG A 178 39.59 18.99 4.92
CA ARG A 178 38.30 19.52 5.35
C ARG A 178 37.19 19.06 4.43
N VAL A 179 36.08 18.66 5.05
CA VAL A 179 34.88 18.23 4.32
C VAL A 179 33.67 19.03 4.82
N PRO A 180 32.89 19.64 3.90
CA PRO A 180 33.07 19.72 2.45
C PRO A 180 34.22 20.66 2.01
N TYR A 181 34.74 20.50 0.79
CA TYR A 181 35.85 21.32 0.27
C TYR A 181 35.52 22.83 0.23
N ARG A 182 34.28 23.17 -0.10
CA ARG A 182 33.81 24.57 -0.15
C ARG A 182 33.28 25.04 1.21
N ILE A 183 33.67 26.24 1.60
CA ILE A 183 33.13 26.93 2.78
C ILE A 183 31.69 27.36 2.47
N ASN A 184 30.77 27.09 3.39
CA ASN A 184 29.41 27.61 3.31
C ASN A 184 29.27 28.84 4.22
N PRO A 185 29.15 30.06 3.67
CA PRO A 185 29.10 31.29 4.48
C PRO A 185 27.85 31.38 5.37
N ARG A 186 26.81 30.54 5.13
CA ARG A 186 25.61 30.49 5.98
C ARG A 186 25.79 29.65 7.25
N LYS A 187 26.91 28.93 7.39
CA LYS A 187 27.18 28.08 8.56
C LYS A 187 28.28 28.69 9.41
N ASN A 188 27.96 28.97 10.67
CA ASN A 188 28.92 29.50 11.65
C ASN A 188 29.76 28.39 12.31
N THR A 189 29.43 27.12 12.10
CA THR A 189 30.19 25.98 12.62
C THR A 189 31.38 25.67 11.71
N PRO A 190 32.60 25.46 12.26
CA PRO A 190 33.74 25.05 11.47
C PRO A 190 33.48 23.72 10.74
N ARG A 191 33.98 23.60 9.51
CA ARG A 191 33.94 22.34 8.76
C ARG A 191 34.68 21.22 9.49
N HIS A 192 34.34 19.98 9.19
CA HIS A 192 34.97 18.84 9.88
C HIS A 192 36.23 18.45 9.13
N ILE A 193 37.26 17.98 9.85
CA ILE A 193 38.45 17.40 9.23
C ILE A 193 38.25 15.89 9.13
N LEU A 194 38.54 15.33 7.96
CA LEU A 194 38.59 13.90 7.71
C LEU A 194 40.06 13.47 7.60
N ILE A 195 40.47 12.52 8.45
CA ILE A 195 41.80 11.92 8.44
C ILE A 195 41.65 10.47 8.01
N LYS A 196 42.29 10.08 6.91
CA LYS A 196 42.38 8.70 6.43
C LYS A 196 43.68 8.08 6.92
N LEU A 197 43.58 7.01 7.68
CA LEU A 197 44.73 6.24 8.15
C LEU A 197 45.00 5.03 7.24
N SER A 198 46.24 4.57 7.21
CA SER A 198 46.66 3.39 6.44
C SER A 198 46.07 2.09 6.98
N LYS A 199 45.93 1.98 8.31
CA LYS A 199 45.47 0.77 8.99
C LYS A 199 44.37 1.08 9.99
N ILE A 200 43.39 0.18 10.06
CA ILE A 200 42.27 0.27 11.01
C ILE A 200 42.71 0.21 12.48
N LYS A 201 43.80 -0.52 12.77
CA LYS A 201 44.35 -0.67 14.12
C LYS A 201 44.59 0.69 14.78
N TYR A 202 45.18 1.64 14.04
CA TYR A 202 45.45 2.98 14.55
C TYR A 202 44.17 3.77 14.79
N LYS A 203 43.19 3.69 13.87
CA LYS A 203 41.88 4.30 14.08
C LYS A 203 41.21 3.82 15.37
N GLU A 204 41.16 2.51 15.57
CA GLU A 204 40.52 1.92 16.74
C GLU A 204 41.25 2.30 18.03
N SER A 205 42.58 2.31 18.02
CA SER A 205 43.40 2.74 19.15
C SER A 205 43.09 4.19 19.54
N ILE A 206 43.08 5.11 18.57
CA ILE A 206 42.81 6.54 18.81
C ILE A 206 41.39 6.74 19.34
N LEU A 207 40.40 6.12 18.73
CA LEU A 207 39.01 6.24 19.17
C LEU A 207 38.77 5.60 20.54
N LYS A 208 39.55 4.57 20.91
CA LYS A 208 39.51 3.98 22.25
C LYS A 208 40.13 4.94 23.27
N ALA A 209 41.34 5.43 23.03
CA ALA A 209 42.02 6.39 23.90
C ALA A 209 41.21 7.69 24.06
N ALA A 210 40.58 8.16 22.98
CA ALA A 210 39.64 9.28 22.99
C ALA A 210 38.47 9.09 23.96
N ARG A 211 37.89 7.88 24.00
CA ARG A 211 36.77 7.56 24.92
C ARG A 211 37.24 7.44 26.36
N GLU A 212 38.43 6.89 26.59
CA GLU A 212 39.04 6.75 27.92
C GLU A 212 39.38 8.12 28.52
N LYS A 213 39.93 9.04 27.69
CA LYS A 213 40.26 10.40 28.12
C LYS A 213 39.04 11.29 28.33
N GLN A 214 37.94 11.03 27.61
CA GLN A 214 36.67 11.79 27.59
C GLN A 214 36.77 13.23 27.06
N GLN A 215 37.75 14.02 27.50
CA GLN A 215 38.00 15.39 27.07
C GLN A 215 39.22 15.46 26.17
N ILE A 216 39.01 15.88 24.93
CA ILE A 216 40.06 16.05 23.93
C ILE A 216 40.13 17.52 23.59
N THR A 217 41.33 18.07 23.63
CA THR A 217 41.57 19.49 23.37
C THR A 217 42.52 19.68 22.21
N HIS A 218 42.44 20.83 21.56
CA HIS A 218 43.44 21.31 20.61
C HIS A 218 43.73 22.77 20.97
N LYS A 219 44.94 23.05 21.45
CA LYS A 219 45.33 24.38 21.97
C LYS A 219 44.34 24.92 23.01
N GLY A 220 43.87 24.03 23.89
CA GLY A 220 42.88 24.35 24.93
C GLY A 220 41.42 24.42 24.46
N ILE A 221 41.13 24.32 23.16
CA ILE A 221 39.76 24.29 22.63
C ILE A 221 39.24 22.85 22.65
N PRO A 222 38.05 22.57 23.22
CA PRO A 222 37.50 21.22 23.22
C PRO A 222 37.08 20.79 21.81
N ILE A 223 37.52 19.60 21.41
CA ILE A 223 37.23 18.99 20.11
C ILE A 223 36.63 17.60 20.29
N ARG A 224 36.01 17.07 19.22
CA ARG A 224 35.46 15.71 19.21
C ARG A 224 36.09 14.88 18.10
N LEU A 225 36.55 13.68 18.47
CA LEU A 225 36.99 12.65 17.54
C LEU A 225 35.89 11.59 17.41
N THR A 226 35.42 11.37 16.19
CA THR A 226 34.38 10.37 15.89
C THR A 226 34.79 9.49 14.71
N ALA A 227 34.21 8.29 14.63
CA ALA A 227 34.34 7.50 13.41
C ALA A 227 33.60 8.18 12.24
N ASP A 228 34.17 8.14 11.04
CA ASP A 228 33.42 8.41 9.81
C ASP A 228 32.67 7.14 9.40
N LEU A 229 31.37 7.27 9.16
CA LEU A 229 30.43 6.20 8.84
C LEU A 229 29.50 6.69 7.73
N SER A 230 28.95 5.76 6.95
CA SER A 230 27.90 6.07 5.96
C SER A 230 26.65 6.67 6.62
N ALA A 231 25.82 7.37 5.84
CA ALA A 231 24.60 8.00 6.36
C ALA A 231 23.62 6.94 6.87
N GLU A 232 23.52 5.84 6.15
CA GLU A 232 22.69 4.66 6.43
C GLU A 232 23.13 4.02 7.75
N THR A 233 24.43 3.82 7.95
CA THR A 233 24.98 3.27 9.20
C THR A 233 24.82 4.24 10.37
N LEU A 234 24.97 5.55 10.15
CA LEU A 234 24.66 6.55 11.18
C LEU A 234 23.18 6.51 11.58
N GLN A 235 22.27 6.34 10.62
CA GLN A 235 20.84 6.22 10.87
C GLN A 235 20.52 4.94 11.64
N ALA A 236 21.04 3.78 11.21
CA ALA A 236 20.90 2.52 11.93
C ALA A 236 21.42 2.60 13.37
N ARG A 237 22.53 3.32 13.60
CA ARG A 237 23.04 3.59 14.96
C ARG A 237 22.14 4.48 15.79
N ARG A 238 21.41 5.44 15.19
CA ARG A 238 20.43 6.28 15.89
C ARG A 238 19.23 5.46 16.34
N GLU A 239 18.77 4.54 15.51
CA GLU A 239 17.68 3.63 15.87
C GLU A 239 18.00 2.77 17.09
N TRP A 240 19.28 2.48 17.34
CA TRP A 240 19.75 1.79 18.54
C TRP A 240 19.81 2.68 19.79
N GLN A 241 19.73 4.01 19.70
CA GLN A 241 19.99 4.90 20.84
C GLN A 241 19.03 4.71 22.00
N ASP A 242 17.73 4.62 21.72
CA ASP A 242 16.72 4.41 22.77
C ASP A 242 16.88 3.04 23.43
N ILE A 243 17.18 2.01 22.63
CA ILE A 243 17.45 0.64 23.12
C ILE A 243 18.72 0.63 23.98
N LEU A 244 19.79 1.31 23.56
CA LEU A 244 21.02 1.43 24.33
C LEU A 244 20.79 2.12 25.68
N LYS A 245 19.91 3.14 25.71
CA LYS A 245 19.56 3.84 26.95
C LYS A 245 18.90 2.89 27.94
N VAL A 246 17.85 2.18 27.52
CA VAL A 246 17.15 1.22 28.38
C VAL A 246 18.05 0.05 28.80
N MET A 247 18.86 -0.49 27.89
CA MET A 247 19.78 -1.58 28.23
C MET A 247 20.87 -1.15 29.24
N LYS A 248 21.29 0.12 29.24
CA LYS A 248 22.19 0.66 30.26
C LYS A 248 21.51 0.76 31.62
N GLU A 249 20.27 1.23 31.67
CA GLU A 249 19.48 1.31 32.90
C GLU A 249 19.23 -0.08 33.52
N LYS A 250 19.16 -1.13 32.69
CA LYS A 250 19.01 -2.53 33.10
C LYS A 250 20.34 -3.27 33.33
N ASN A 251 21.49 -2.57 33.35
CA ASN A 251 22.82 -3.14 33.60
C ASN A 251 23.27 -4.27 32.64
N LEU A 252 22.76 -4.29 31.40
CA LEU A 252 23.11 -5.32 30.40
C LEU A 252 24.47 -5.07 29.69
N GLN A 253 25.18 -4.03 30.10
CA GLN A 253 26.49 -3.62 29.55
C GLN A 253 26.50 -3.53 28.01
N PRO A 254 25.58 -2.76 27.40
CA PRO A 254 25.46 -2.75 25.95
C PRO A 254 26.66 -2.04 25.28
N ARG A 255 27.07 -2.58 24.14
CA ARG A 255 28.14 -2.08 23.28
C ARG A 255 27.64 -1.98 21.84
N LEU A 256 27.90 -0.84 21.21
CA LEU A 256 27.57 -0.63 19.80
C LEU A 256 28.83 -0.86 18.95
N LEU A 257 28.85 -2.01 18.27
CA LEU A 257 29.94 -2.45 17.41
C LEU A 257 29.78 -1.93 15.98
N TYR A 258 30.88 -1.93 15.24
CA TYR A 258 30.90 -1.60 13.81
C TYR A 258 30.23 -2.70 12.97
N PRO A 259 29.47 -2.35 11.90
CA PRO A 259 29.08 -1.00 11.49
C PRO A 259 27.94 -0.42 12.33
N ALA A 260 26.89 -1.20 12.64
CA ALA A 260 25.77 -0.79 13.50
C ALA A 260 25.17 -2.00 14.24
N ARG A 261 26.01 -2.79 14.92
CA ARG A 261 25.58 -4.01 15.63
C ARG A 261 25.48 -3.74 17.12
N ILE A 262 24.37 -4.08 17.74
CA ILE A 262 24.24 -4.01 19.20
C ILE A 262 24.71 -5.33 19.82
N SER A 263 25.52 -5.23 20.87
CA SER A 263 26.00 -6.37 21.64
C SER A 263 25.76 -6.12 23.12
N PHE A 264 25.28 -7.10 23.85
CA PHE A 264 25.06 -6.99 25.30
C PHE A 264 25.17 -8.35 25.96
N ARG A 265 25.39 -8.36 27.27
CA ARG A 265 25.46 -9.58 28.07
C ARG A 265 24.05 -9.94 28.54
N PHE A 266 23.61 -11.16 28.26
CA PHE A 266 22.32 -11.69 28.69
C PHE A 266 22.46 -13.18 29.01
N ASP A 267 21.92 -13.62 30.16
CA ASP A 267 22.07 -14.99 30.67
C ASP A 267 23.54 -15.49 30.68
N GLY A 268 24.50 -14.61 31.00
CA GLY A 268 25.93 -14.96 31.03
C GLY A 268 26.65 -14.96 29.68
N GLU A 269 25.93 -14.90 28.56
CA GLU A 269 26.50 -14.90 27.21
C GLU A 269 26.47 -13.52 26.56
N ILE A 270 27.42 -13.25 25.66
CA ILE A 270 27.41 -12.04 24.84
C ILE A 270 26.57 -12.33 23.59
N LYS A 271 25.42 -11.66 23.47
CA LYS A 271 24.59 -11.72 22.26
C LYS A 271 24.89 -10.52 21.38
N THR A 272 24.82 -10.69 20.06
CA THR A 272 25.08 -9.62 19.08
C THR A 272 24.05 -9.66 17.96
N PHE A 273 23.42 -8.51 17.68
CA PHE A 273 22.35 -8.37 16.68
C PHE A 273 22.73 -7.32 15.64
N THR A 274 22.36 -7.59 14.38
CA THR A 274 22.62 -6.70 13.23
C THR A 274 21.53 -5.66 13.03
N ASP A 275 20.30 -6.00 13.38
CA ASP A 275 19.10 -5.22 13.14
C ASP A 275 18.08 -5.44 14.26
N LYS A 276 17.07 -4.56 14.32
CA LYS A 276 16.01 -4.63 15.33
C LYS A 276 15.12 -5.86 15.17
N GLN A 277 14.91 -6.34 13.94
CA GLN A 277 14.03 -7.48 13.69
C GLN A 277 14.57 -8.74 14.35
N LYS A 278 15.86 -9.06 14.19
CA LYS A 278 16.48 -10.22 14.86
C LYS A 278 16.49 -10.07 16.38
N LEU A 279 16.62 -8.84 16.90
CA LEU A 279 16.47 -8.60 18.34
C LEU A 279 15.03 -8.83 18.81
N ARG A 280 14.03 -8.43 18.01
CA ARG A 280 12.61 -8.69 18.28
C ARG A 280 12.32 -10.20 18.30
N GLU A 281 12.78 -10.93 17.29
CA GLU A 281 12.66 -12.40 17.19
C GLU A 281 13.34 -13.11 18.36
N PHE A 282 14.51 -12.64 18.81
CA PHE A 282 15.15 -13.20 20.01
C PHE A 282 14.37 -12.88 21.28
N SER A 283 13.86 -11.65 21.39
CA SER A 283 13.14 -11.19 22.58
C SER A 283 11.82 -11.94 22.77
N THR A 284 11.13 -12.35 21.72
CA THR A 284 9.88 -13.13 21.85
C THR A 284 10.08 -14.47 22.55
N THR A 285 11.29 -15.05 22.47
CA THR A 285 11.64 -16.30 23.16
C THR A 285 12.08 -16.08 24.62
N LYS A 286 12.26 -14.83 25.06
CA LYS A 286 12.84 -14.46 26.35
C LYS A 286 11.96 -13.42 27.07
N PRO A 287 11.01 -13.85 27.94
CA PRO A 287 10.03 -12.96 28.58
C PRO A 287 10.65 -11.78 29.33
N ALA A 288 11.76 -12.00 30.05
CA ALA A 288 12.45 -10.93 30.77
C ALA A 288 12.99 -9.83 29.82
N LEU A 289 13.56 -10.22 28.68
CA LEU A 289 14.06 -9.28 27.67
C LEU A 289 12.92 -8.59 26.94
N GLN A 290 11.85 -9.33 26.61
CA GLN A 290 10.66 -8.78 25.99
C GLN A 290 10.01 -7.70 26.86
N GLN A 291 9.88 -7.95 28.17
CA GLN A 291 9.30 -6.98 29.09
C GLN A 291 10.17 -5.72 29.22
N MET A 292 11.50 -5.86 29.18
CA MET A 292 12.41 -4.71 29.23
C MET A 292 12.38 -3.85 27.97
N LEU A 293 12.10 -4.43 26.80
CA LEU A 293 12.19 -3.76 25.50
C LEU A 293 10.83 -3.58 24.80
N LYS A 294 9.73 -3.81 25.51
CA LYS A 294 8.37 -3.89 24.95
C LYS A 294 7.92 -2.65 24.17
N GLU A 295 8.34 -1.45 24.61
CA GLU A 295 7.97 -0.18 23.98
C GLU A 295 8.92 0.24 22.84
N LEU A 296 10.04 -0.48 22.67
CA LEU A 296 11.12 -0.09 21.76
C LEU A 296 11.31 -1.05 20.58
N LEU A 297 10.77 -2.26 20.67
CA LEU A 297 10.99 -3.34 19.71
C LEU A 297 9.90 -3.53 18.70
#